data_AF-A0A831T3W2-F1
#
_entry.id   AF-A0A831T3W2-F1
#
_cell.length_a   1.000
_cell.length_b   1.000
_cell.length_c   1.000
_cell.angle_alpha   90.00
_cell.angle_beta   90.00
_cell.angle_gamma   90.00
#
_symmetry.space_group_name_H-M   'P 1'
#
loop_
_entity.id
_entity.type
_entity.pdbx_description
1 polymer ?
#
loop_
_entity_poly.entity_id
_entity_poly.type
_entity_poly.pdbx_seq_one_letter_code
_entity_poly.pdbx_strand_id
1 'polypeptide(L)'
;MIQYLEQVERELSRYEHPLFNFSAQLVEQGIAVKITLKPEGIYDNPYYFLLIERDLKGKGFPWAFQRQLYDCLHDYIAEMFTRTPQIRE
;
A
#
# COMPACT_ATOMS: atom_id res chain seq x y z
N MET A 1 12.42 -1.09 14.95
CA MET A 1 11.97 -0.25 13.81
C MET A 1 12.64 -0.64 12.50
N ILE A 2 13.97 -0.63 12.38
CA ILE A 2 14.66 -1.08 11.15
C ILE A 2 14.32 -2.56 10.81
N GLN A 3 14.32 -3.45 11.81
CA GLN A 3 13.89 -4.85 11.63
C GLN A 3 12.46 -4.99 11.09
N TYR A 4 11.56 -4.07 11.44
CA TYR A 4 10.20 -4.09 10.93
C TYR A 4 10.10 -3.59 9.50
N LEU A 5 10.95 -2.63 9.11
CA LEU A 5 11.08 -2.22 7.71
C LEU A 5 11.55 -3.41 6.85
N GLU A 6 12.60 -4.11 7.27
CA GLU A 6 13.11 -5.30 6.56
C GLU A 6 12.05 -6.41 6.45
N GLN A 7 11.26 -6.62 7.51
CA GLN A 7 10.14 -7.57 7.49
C GLN A 7 9.09 -7.18 6.45
N VAL A 8 8.71 -5.90 6.39
CA VAL A 8 7.74 -5.40 5.40
C VAL A 8 8.29 -5.46 3.98
N GLU A 9 9.56 -5.07 3.77
CA GLU A 9 10.23 -5.15 2.46
C GLU A 9 10.32 -6.59 1.96
N ARG A 10 10.61 -7.54 2.84
CA ARG A 10 10.63 -8.97 2.52
C ARG A 10 9.25 -9.51 2.14
N GLU A 11 8.18 -9.04 2.78
CA GLU A 11 6.83 -9.41 2.35
C GLU A 11 6.46 -8.74 1.03
N LEU A 12 6.78 -7.46 0.85
CA LEU A 12 6.55 -6.72 -0.39
C LEU A 12 7.27 -7.35 -1.59
N SER A 13 8.48 -7.87 -1.42
CA SER A 13 9.24 -8.53 -2.49
C SER A 13 8.58 -9.80 -3.04
N ARG A 14 7.52 -10.30 -2.38
CA ARG A 14 6.71 -11.44 -2.86
C ARG A 14 5.64 -11.03 -3.85
N TYR A 15 5.42 -9.72 -4.04
CA TYR A 15 4.40 -9.18 -4.93
C TYR A 15 5.04 -8.55 -6.16
N GLU A 16 4.54 -8.95 -7.31
CA GLU A 16 4.79 -8.29 -8.58
C GLU A 16 3.46 -7.90 -9.19
N HIS A 17 3.37 -6.66 -9.68
CA HIS A 17 2.15 -6.18 -10.35
C HIS A 17 2.51 -5.46 -11.66
N PRO A 18 1.78 -5.70 -12.76
CA PRO A 18 2.06 -5.04 -14.04
C PRO A 18 1.85 -3.53 -14.00
N LEU A 19 0.93 -3.04 -13.15
CA LEU A 19 0.56 -1.63 -13.08
C LEU A 19 1.16 -0.87 -11.89
N PHE A 20 1.58 -1.54 -10.83
CA PHE A 20 1.91 -0.87 -9.56
C PHE A 20 3.34 -1.16 -9.12
N ASN A 21 3.98 -0.16 -8.52
CA ASN A 21 5.17 -0.33 -7.71
C ASN A 21 4.78 -0.27 -6.23
N PHE A 22 5.50 -1.03 -5.42
CA PHE A 22 5.35 -1.04 -3.98
C PHE A 22 6.69 -0.68 -3.35
N SER A 23 6.66 0.15 -2.32
CA SER A 23 7.84 0.48 -1.51
C SER A 23 7.44 0.69 -0.06
N ALA A 24 8.38 0.57 0.85
CA ALA A 24 8.17 0.84 2.27
C ALA A 24 9.20 1.86 2.76
N GLN A 25 8.80 2.66 3.74
CA GLN A 25 9.70 3.59 4.40
C GLN A 25 9.39 3.65 5.90
N LEU A 26 10.44 3.81 6.70
CA LEU A 26 10.30 4.08 8.13
C LEU A 26 9.81 5.51 8.33
N VAL A 27 8.75 5.66 9.13
CA VAL A 27 8.20 6.95 9.55
C VAL A 27 8.08 6.98 11.08
N GLU A 28 7.80 8.15 11.67
CA GLU A 28 7.73 8.31 13.13
C GLU A 28 6.76 7.32 13.80
N GLN A 29 5.61 7.06 13.17
CA GLN A 29 4.55 6.23 13.75
C GLN A 29 4.63 4.74 13.37
N GLY A 30 5.56 4.31 12.51
CA GLY A 30 5.53 2.95 11.97
C GLY A 30 6.25 2.79 10.64
N ILE A 31 5.77 1.86 9.82
CA ILE A 31 6.23 1.66 8.45
C ILE A 31 5.13 2.14 7.50
N ALA A 32 5.42 3.13 6.66
CA ALA A 32 4.52 3.55 5.61
C ALA A 32 4.79 2.74 4.35
N VAL A 33 3.76 2.07 3.83
CA VAL A 33 3.81 1.42 2.52
C VAL A 33 3.25 2.39 1.49
N LYS A 34 4.00 2.58 0.41
CA LYS A 34 3.66 3.44 -0.73
C LYS A 34 3.35 2.59 -1.95
N ILE A 35 2.22 2.87 -2.58
CA ILE A 35 1.79 2.29 -3.85
C ILE A 35 1.78 3.40 -4.90
N THR A 36 2.39 3.16 -6.06
CA THR A 36 2.37 4.10 -7.20
C THR A 36 2.01 3.38 -8.48
N LEU A 37 1.31 4.07 -9.38
CA LEU A 37 1.14 3.63 -10.76
C LEU A 37 2.50 3.68 -11.51
N LYS A 38 2.80 2.64 -12.30
CA LYS A 38 4.02 2.54 -13.11
C LYS A 38 4.00 3.48 -14.33
N PRO A 39 2.92 3.50 -15.15
CA PRO A 39 2.76 4.51 -16.19
C PRO A 39 2.71 5.93 -15.61
N GLU A 40 3.68 6.75 -16.01
CA GLU A 40 3.73 8.16 -15.65
C GLU A 40 2.67 8.97 -16.42
N GLY A 41 2.14 10.03 -15.80
CA GLY A 41 1.24 10.99 -16.44
C GLY A 41 -0.21 10.52 -16.61
N ILE A 42 -0.57 9.33 -16.09
CA ILE A 42 -1.96 8.86 -16.02
C ILE A 42 -2.58 9.23 -14.67
N TYR A 43 -1.89 8.91 -13.58
CA TYR A 43 -2.33 9.18 -12.22
C TYR A 43 -1.12 9.23 -11.30
N ASP A 44 -0.70 10.43 -10.92
CA ASP A 44 0.58 10.64 -10.21
C ASP A 44 0.42 10.67 -8.67
N ASN A 45 -0.81 10.51 -8.15
CA ASN A 45 -1.02 10.51 -6.71
C ASN A 45 -0.67 9.12 -6.14
N PRO A 46 0.36 9.00 -5.28
CA PRO A 46 0.64 7.76 -4.56
C PRO A 46 -0.43 7.46 -3.50
N TYR A 47 -0.71 6.18 -3.28
CA TYR A 47 -1.49 5.71 -2.13
C TYR A 47 -0.56 5.30 -1.00
N TYR A 48 -0.95 5.60 0.25
CA TYR A 48 -0.18 5.21 1.43
C TYR A 48 -1.06 4.51 2.45
N PHE A 49 -0.50 3.50 3.11
CA PHE A 49 -1.04 3.00 4.37
C PHE A 49 0.06 2.82 5.40
N LEU A 50 -0.31 2.97 6.68
CA LEU A 50 0.59 2.88 7.81
C LEU A 50 0.43 1.53 8.51
N LEU A 51 1.56 0.86 8.75
CA LEU A 51 1.65 -0.30 9.63
C LEU A 51 2.28 0.13 10.94
N ILE A 52 1.52 0.05 12.02
CA ILE A 52 2.04 0.32 13.37
C ILE A 52 2.64 -0.95 13.96
N GLU A 53 3.46 -0.79 14.99
CA GLU A 53 4.20 -1.89 15.61
C GLU A 53 3.30 -3.08 16.02
N ARG A 54 2.07 -2.80 16.44
CA ARG A 54 1.08 -3.83 16.80
C ARG A 54 0.73 -4.76 15.63
N ASP A 55 0.63 -4.21 14.42
CA ASP A 55 0.25 -4.97 13.22
C ASP A 55 1.37 -5.92 12.79
N LEU A 56 2.62 -5.56 13.13
CA LEU A 56 3.85 -6.24 12.71
C LEU A 56 4.26 -7.39 13.65
N LYS A 57 3.79 -7.38 14.91
CA LYS A 57 4.20 -8.33 15.97
C LYS A 57 3.48 -9.69 15.95
N GLY A 58 2.47 -9.88 15.09
CA GLY A 58 1.63 -11.09 15.09
C GLY A 58 2.08 -12.19 14.12
N LYS A 59 1.90 -13.47 14.49
CA LYS A 59 2.09 -14.61 13.57
C LYS A 59 1.18 -14.57 12.33
N GLY A 60 0.06 -13.85 12.43
CA GLY A 60 -0.87 -13.61 11.31
C GLY A 60 -0.46 -12.47 10.38
N PHE A 61 0.70 -11.83 10.61
CA PHE A 61 1.14 -10.66 9.84
C PHE A 61 1.10 -10.87 8.32
N PRO A 62 1.65 -11.96 7.74
CA PRO A 62 1.66 -12.11 6.28
C PRO A 62 0.25 -12.10 5.66
N TRP A 63 -0.71 -12.74 6.32
CA TRP A 63 -2.09 -12.79 5.85
C TRP A 63 -2.82 -11.45 6.05
N ALA A 64 -2.63 -10.81 7.20
CA ALA A 64 -3.19 -9.49 7.45
C ALA A 64 -2.62 -8.44 6.48
N PHE A 65 -1.32 -8.47 6.24
CA PHE A 65 -0.62 -7.62 5.28
C PHE A 65 -1.15 -7.83 3.87
N GLN A 66 -1.30 -9.09 3.42
CA GLN A 66 -1.86 -9.39 2.11
C GLN A 66 -3.26 -8.82 1.95
N ARG A 67 -4.12 -9.01 2.96
CA ARG A 67 -5.48 -8.49 2.94
C ARG A 67 -5.50 -6.97 2.84
N GLN A 68 -4.73 -6.29 3.70
CA GLN A 68 -4.62 -4.84 3.69
C GLN A 68 -4.08 -4.31 2.36
N LEU A 69 -3.06 -4.96 1.78
CA LEU A 69 -2.51 -4.57 0.48
C LEU A 69 -3.57 -4.67 -0.63
N TYR A 70 -4.40 -5.72 -0.63
CA TYR A 70 -5.47 -5.90 -1.63
C TYR A 70 -6.60 -4.91 -1.44
N ASP A 71 -7.01 -4.64 -0.20
CA ASP A 71 -8.01 -3.63 0.11
C ASP A 71 -7.52 -2.24 -0.34
N CYS A 72 -6.26 -1.89 -0.07
CA CYS A 72 -5.67 -0.63 -0.54
C CYS A 72 -5.56 -0.55 -2.07
N LEU A 73 -5.27 -1.65 -2.77
CA LEU A 73 -5.26 -1.67 -4.23
C LEU A 73 -6.67 -1.44 -4.82
N HIS A 74 -7.67 -2.06 -4.22
CA HIS A 74 -9.07 -1.85 -4.59
C HIS A 74 -9.46 -0.37 -4.42
N ASP A 75 -9.16 0.21 -3.25
CA ASP A 75 -9.45 1.62 -2.96
C ASP A 75 -8.67 2.55 -3.89
N TYR A 76 -7.40 2.25 -4.16
CA TYR A 76 -6.57 3.05 -5.06
C TYR A 76 -7.14 3.10 -6.48
N ILE A 77 -7.63 1.97 -7.01
CA ILE A 77 -8.31 1.92 -8.30
C ILE A 77 -9.63 2.71 -8.26
N ALA A 78 -10.39 2.59 -7.16
CA ALA A 78 -11.65 3.32 -7.00
C ALA A 78 -11.42 4.85 -6.95
N GLU A 79 -10.34 5.32 -6.34
CA GLU A 79 -9.97 6.75 -6.30
C GLU A 79 -9.59 7.32 -7.67
N MET A 80 -9.28 6.47 -8.66
CA MET A 80 -8.98 6.91 -10.03
C MET A 80 -10.24 7.25 -10.85
N PHE A 81 -11.45 7.01 -10.33
CA PHE A 81 -12.67 7.41 -11.03
C PHE A 81 -12.74 8.94 -11.20
N THR A 82 -12.70 9.42 -12.45
CA THR A 82 -12.87 10.84 -12.78
C THR A 82 -14.33 11.29 -12.77
N ARG A 83 -15.27 10.33 -12.78
CA ARG A 83 -16.70 10.55 -12.63
C ARG A 83 -17.30 9.42 -11.81
N THR A 84 -18.04 9.76 -10.76
CA THR A 84 -18.79 8.79 -9.95
C THR A 84 -20.26 9.18 -9.88
N PRO A 85 -21.18 8.25 -9.60
CA PRO A 85 -22.60 8.55 -9.43
C PRO A 85 -22.90 9.57 -8.31
N GLN A 86 -21.97 9.79 -7.38
CA GLN A 86 -22.09 10.75 -6.30
C GLN A 86 -21.78 12.20 -6.72
N ILE A 87 -21.12 12.41 -7.87
CA ILE A 87 -20.91 13.74 -8.42
C ILE A 87 -22.25 14.25 -8.93
N ARG A 88 -22.87 15.15 -8.16
CA ARG A 88 -24.04 15.91 -8.60
C ARG A 88 -23.55 17.01 -9.53
N GLU A 89 -24.08 17.03 -10.75
CA GLU A 89 -23.93 18.17 -11.69
C GLU A 89 -24.51 19.45 -11.09
#